data_AF-A0AAP9ZEG9-F1
#
_entry.id   AF-A0AAP9ZEG9-F1
#
_cell.length_a   1.000
_cell.length_b   1.000
_cell.length_c   1.000
_cell.angle_alpha   90.00
_cell.angle_beta   90.00
_cell.angle_gamma   90.00
#
_symmetry.space_group_name_H-M   'P 1'
#
loop_
_entity.id
_entity.type
_entity.pdbx_description
1 polymer ?
#
loop_
_entity_poly.entity_id
_entity_poly.type
_entity_poly.pdbx_seq_one_letter_code
_entity_poly.pdbx_strand_id
1 'polypeptide(L)'
;MIRLLLTCVTLNLLLVLPLWWRFGEIGSPLIAWEAWLVAPAMLLIRPGSLRRWLAILLVGWLALVSAANLGDAATHTAFGRSLNLYLDVPLVRSIYHLLVGNVGQLAATCLMLLGGAALLASLWVMLRLLLPAQALLVRSISGALAIFVVITAAGFALAEANGKRLIAKSTLPAVNTTRFQWEQVVETHRARVAFSEQLQASPLAPKPLPGLLGRNVLLTFIESYGVSAINDARYSSVVLPTLEGIQQRLGQRGLHAVSGLLESPIRGGQSWLAHATALSGRWIDNQLWYRLMLESDHSTLINDFSSTGQRTLSVMPAITLAWPEGLAYGFDEIAAAKDIPYAGPALNWVTMPDQFTLDYTQRHLLGEVPVFAQLALISSHAPWTPILPVFEDWSMIGDGRIFAPWEEAGDPPEVLWQDIESIRDHYAWSIDYSVKVTGRWAERVVDDNTLLIVLGDHQAAPLITGDNASAAVPVHVISGDPRLLAPFKARGFIDGMLPSLESPEGAAKMSQLRHWLQQDFGTPALTSSWSTTGATP
;
A
#
# COMPACT_ATOMS: atom_id res chain seq x y z
N MET A 1 -15.61 -38.36 -28.33
CA MET A 1 -14.19 -38.19 -27.93
C MET A 1 -13.72 -36.74 -28.05
N ILE A 2 -13.72 -36.11 -29.23
CA ILE A 2 -13.20 -34.73 -29.44
C ILE A 2 -13.80 -33.72 -28.43
N ARG A 3 -15.13 -33.71 -28.26
CA ARG A 3 -15.78 -32.77 -27.33
C ARG A 3 -15.42 -32.99 -25.86
N LEU A 4 -15.24 -34.25 -25.43
CA LEU A 4 -14.81 -34.56 -24.06
C LEU A 4 -13.42 -33.96 -23.81
N LEU A 5 -12.48 -34.21 -24.72
CA LEU A 5 -11.12 -33.69 -24.63
C LEU A 5 -11.11 -32.16 -24.67
N LEU A 6 -11.86 -31.54 -25.58
CA LEU A 6 -12.00 -30.09 -25.68
C LEU A 6 -12.52 -29.49 -24.37
N THR A 7 -13.60 -30.03 -23.81
CA THR A 7 -14.16 -29.53 -22.54
C THR A 7 -13.17 -29.68 -21.37
N CYS A 8 -12.49 -30.83 -21.27
CA CYS A 8 -11.46 -31.05 -20.23
C CYS A 8 -10.32 -30.04 -20.36
N VAL A 9 -9.76 -29.88 -21.57
CA VAL A 9 -8.62 -29.00 -21.81
C VAL A 9 -8.98 -27.54 -21.58
N THR A 10 -10.13 -27.08 -22.08
CA THR A 10 -10.59 -25.70 -21.87
C THR A 10 -10.76 -25.40 -20.38
N LEU A 11 -11.40 -26.31 -19.62
CA LEU A 11 -11.62 -26.13 -18.19
C LEU A 11 -10.30 -26.20 -17.40
N ASN A 12 -9.37 -27.06 -17.82
CA ASN A 12 -8.03 -27.17 -17.22
C ASN A 12 -7.24 -25.87 -17.41
N LEU A 13 -7.21 -25.34 -18.63
CA LEU A 13 -6.53 -24.07 -18.93
C LEU A 13 -7.14 -22.91 -18.15
N LEU A 14 -8.48 -22.83 -18.06
CA LEU A 14 -9.16 -21.79 -17.30
C LEU A 14 -8.76 -21.78 -15.81
N LEU A 15 -8.54 -22.95 -15.22
CA LEU A 15 -8.13 -23.07 -13.82
C LEU A 15 -6.62 -22.89 -13.60
N VAL A 16 -5.80 -23.24 -14.60
CA VAL A 16 -4.33 -23.25 -14.49
C VAL A 16 -3.69 -21.92 -14.90
N LEU A 17 -4.18 -21.27 -15.96
CA LEU A 17 -3.60 -20.02 -16.48
C LEU A 17 -3.46 -18.91 -15.42
N PRO A 18 -4.46 -18.69 -14.53
CA PRO A 18 -4.31 -17.71 -13.45
C PRO A 18 -3.15 -18.03 -12.50
N LEU A 19 -2.85 -19.31 -12.27
CA LEU A 19 -1.77 -19.73 -11.39
C LEU A 19 -0.40 -19.48 -12.01
N TRP A 20 -0.25 -19.65 -13.33
CA TRP A 20 1.00 -19.31 -14.02
C TRP A 20 1.30 -17.82 -13.96
N TRP A 21 0.28 -16.97 -14.06
CA TRP A 21 0.44 -15.55 -13.80
C TRP A 21 0.90 -15.33 -12.37
N ARG A 22 0.13 -15.82 -11.39
CA ARG A 22 0.39 -15.59 -9.97
C ARG A 22 1.82 -15.95 -9.55
N PHE A 23 2.30 -17.13 -9.95
CA PHE A 23 3.61 -17.62 -9.52
C PHE A 23 4.75 -17.30 -10.49
N GLY A 24 4.46 -16.70 -11.65
CA GLY A 24 5.44 -16.48 -12.72
C GLY A 24 5.99 -17.79 -13.34
N GLU A 25 5.53 -18.96 -12.89
CA GLU A 25 5.99 -20.26 -13.33
C GLU A 25 5.10 -20.82 -14.43
N ILE A 26 5.41 -20.47 -15.68
CA ILE A 26 4.73 -21.05 -16.84
C ILE A 26 4.97 -22.56 -16.84
N GLY A 27 3.88 -23.32 -16.84
CA GLY A 27 3.93 -24.77 -16.94
C GLY A 27 4.06 -25.51 -15.61
N SER A 28 3.74 -24.86 -14.49
CA SER A 28 3.54 -25.51 -13.19
C SER A 28 2.49 -24.73 -12.38
N PRO A 29 1.33 -25.32 -12.02
CA PRO A 29 0.86 -26.67 -12.35
C PRO A 29 0.42 -26.80 -13.82
N LEU A 30 0.30 -28.02 -14.35
CA LEU A 30 -0.23 -28.30 -15.69
C LEU A 30 -1.63 -28.94 -15.64
N ILE A 31 -1.95 -29.63 -14.55
CA ILE A 31 -3.17 -30.43 -14.42
C ILE A 31 -4.00 -29.91 -13.25
N ALA A 32 -5.23 -29.49 -13.55
CA ALA A 32 -6.28 -29.23 -12.56
C ALA A 32 -7.23 -30.43 -12.53
N TRP A 33 -7.17 -31.26 -11.49
CA TRP A 33 -7.95 -32.50 -11.45
C TRP A 33 -9.46 -32.26 -11.50
N GLU A 34 -9.94 -31.12 -11.02
CA GLU A 34 -11.35 -30.74 -11.09
C GLU A 34 -11.82 -30.66 -12.54
N ALA A 35 -10.99 -30.18 -13.48
CA ALA A 35 -11.37 -30.11 -14.88
C ALA A 35 -11.64 -31.51 -15.45
N TRP A 36 -10.77 -32.46 -15.12
CA TRP A 36 -10.84 -33.85 -15.55
C TRP A 36 -11.89 -34.66 -14.80
N LEU A 37 -12.39 -34.18 -13.66
CA LEU A 37 -13.51 -34.77 -12.95
C LEU A 37 -14.85 -34.22 -13.47
N VAL A 38 -14.97 -32.91 -13.50
CA VAL A 38 -16.21 -32.16 -13.75
C VAL A 38 -16.68 -32.31 -15.18
N ALA A 39 -15.79 -32.14 -16.16
CA ALA A 39 -16.15 -32.21 -17.58
C ALA A 39 -16.76 -33.56 -17.97
N PRO A 40 -16.12 -34.73 -17.74
CA PRO A 40 -16.72 -36.02 -18.06
C PRO A 40 -17.97 -36.32 -17.22
N ALA A 41 -17.99 -35.99 -15.93
CA ALA A 41 -19.16 -36.19 -15.09
C ALA A 41 -20.39 -35.46 -15.66
N MET A 42 -20.25 -34.19 -16.04
CA MET A 42 -21.32 -33.40 -16.65
C MET A 42 -21.77 -33.97 -18.00
N LEU A 43 -20.88 -34.54 -18.79
CA LEU A 43 -21.20 -35.15 -20.09
C LEU A 43 -21.94 -36.49 -19.95
N LEU A 44 -21.80 -37.20 -18.82
CA LEU A 44 -22.51 -38.45 -18.50
C LEU A 44 -23.93 -38.21 -17.98
N ILE A 45 -24.22 -37.05 -17.39
CA ILE A 45 -25.55 -36.70 -16.87
C ILE A 45 -26.53 -36.49 -18.03
N ARG A 46 -27.72 -37.12 -17.95
CA ARG A 46 -28.77 -36.98 -18.98
C ARG A 46 -29.24 -35.52 -19.12
N PRO A 47 -29.58 -35.05 -20.34
CA PRO A 47 -30.14 -33.72 -20.51
C PRO A 47 -31.43 -33.55 -19.70
N GLY A 48 -31.52 -32.47 -18.93
CA GLY A 48 -32.66 -32.19 -18.05
C GLY A 48 -32.44 -30.92 -17.23
N SER A 49 -33.45 -30.52 -16.45
CA SER A 49 -33.39 -29.31 -15.60
C SER A 49 -32.27 -29.39 -14.56
N LEU A 50 -32.09 -30.55 -13.91
CA LEU A 50 -31.02 -30.77 -12.93
C LEU A 50 -29.63 -30.51 -13.53
N ARG A 51 -29.36 -31.04 -14.73
CA ARG A 51 -28.09 -30.83 -15.42
C ARG A 51 -27.85 -29.35 -15.75
N ARG A 52 -28.89 -28.64 -16.19
CA ARG A 52 -28.79 -27.20 -16.47
C ARG A 52 -28.46 -26.41 -15.20
N TRP A 53 -29.16 -26.69 -14.10
CA TRP A 53 -28.88 -26.06 -12.81
C TRP A 53 -27.47 -26.35 -12.30
N LEU A 54 -27.03 -27.61 -12.34
CA LEU A 54 -25.67 -27.98 -11.97
C LEU A 54 -24.63 -27.26 -12.85
N ALA A 55 -24.86 -27.18 -14.16
CA ALA A 55 -23.96 -26.47 -15.06
C ALA A 55 -23.91 -24.97 -14.74
N ILE A 56 -25.04 -24.32 -14.46
CA ILE A 56 -25.09 -22.90 -14.09
C ILE A 56 -24.33 -22.66 -12.78
N LEU A 57 -24.61 -23.45 -11.74
CA LEU A 57 -23.94 -23.33 -10.43
C LEU A 57 -22.43 -23.55 -10.55
N LEU A 58 -22.03 -24.59 -11.28
CA LEU A 58 -20.64 -24.93 -11.52
C LEU A 58 -19.91 -23.83 -12.31
N VAL A 59 -20.52 -23.33 -13.39
CA VAL A 59 -19.94 -22.25 -14.19
C VAL A 59 -19.83 -20.97 -13.37
N GLY A 60 -20.84 -20.64 -12.57
CA GLY A 60 -20.81 -19.50 -11.66
C GLY A 60 -19.71 -19.64 -10.60
N TRP A 61 -19.57 -20.81 -9.99
CA TRP A 61 -18.50 -21.09 -9.01
C TRP A 61 -17.11 -20.98 -9.64
N LEU A 62 -16.90 -21.57 -10.82
CA LEU A 62 -15.64 -21.48 -11.57
C LEU A 62 -15.32 -20.03 -11.97
N ALA A 63 -16.34 -19.23 -12.30
CA ALA A 63 -16.19 -17.80 -12.57
C ALA A 63 -15.64 -17.07 -11.35
N LEU A 64 -16.23 -17.30 -10.17
CA LEU A 64 -15.81 -16.69 -8.91
C LEU A 64 -14.38 -17.11 -8.53
N VAL A 65 -14.05 -18.39 -8.67
CA VAL A 65 -12.69 -18.90 -8.45
C VAL A 65 -11.69 -18.23 -9.39
N SER A 66 -12.04 -18.13 -10.67
CA SER A 66 -11.14 -17.52 -11.67
C SER A 66 -10.93 -16.03 -11.39
N ALA A 67 -12.01 -15.31 -11.06
CA ALA A 67 -11.94 -13.92 -10.65
C ALA A 67 -11.10 -13.73 -9.38
N ALA A 68 -11.27 -14.61 -8.39
CA ALA A 68 -10.46 -14.58 -7.17
C ALA A 68 -8.98 -14.85 -7.45
N ASN A 69 -8.64 -15.79 -8.33
CA ASN A 69 -7.25 -16.08 -8.70
C ASN A 69 -6.61 -14.93 -9.50
N LEU A 70 -7.34 -14.32 -10.44
CA LEU A 70 -6.88 -13.13 -11.15
C LEU A 70 -6.69 -11.95 -10.19
N GLY A 71 -7.67 -11.72 -9.32
CA GLY A 71 -7.60 -10.67 -8.31
C GLY A 71 -6.43 -10.88 -7.36
N ASP A 72 -6.18 -12.12 -6.94
CA ASP A 72 -5.07 -12.49 -6.08
C ASP A 72 -3.70 -12.28 -6.74
N ALA A 73 -3.55 -12.63 -8.02
CA ALA A 73 -2.35 -12.29 -8.79
C ALA A 73 -2.14 -10.76 -8.87
N ALA A 74 -3.22 -10.01 -9.11
CA ALA A 74 -3.16 -8.55 -9.17
C ALA A 74 -2.81 -7.92 -7.81
N THR A 75 -3.44 -8.34 -6.71
CA THR A 75 -3.14 -7.82 -5.37
C THR A 75 -1.75 -8.21 -4.91
N HIS A 76 -1.26 -9.40 -5.26
CA HIS A 76 0.11 -9.79 -4.95
C HIS A 76 1.11 -8.92 -5.71
N THR A 77 0.87 -8.68 -7.00
CA THR A 77 1.75 -7.84 -7.82
C THR A 77 1.78 -6.38 -7.34
N ALA A 78 0.63 -5.84 -6.92
CA ALA A 78 0.51 -4.45 -6.49
C ALA A 78 0.95 -4.24 -5.03
N PHE A 79 0.51 -5.11 -4.12
CA PHE A 79 0.60 -4.90 -2.66
C PHE A 79 1.43 -5.95 -1.92
N GLY A 80 1.92 -7.00 -2.59
CA GLY A 80 2.70 -8.06 -1.97
C GLY A 80 1.89 -8.96 -1.02
N ARG A 81 0.56 -8.99 -1.16
CA ARG A 81 -0.33 -9.84 -0.35
C ARG A 81 -1.43 -10.50 -1.18
N SER A 82 -1.96 -11.60 -0.66
CA SER A 82 -3.11 -12.31 -1.23
C SER A 82 -4.38 -11.46 -1.21
N LEU A 83 -5.29 -11.76 -2.13
CA LEU A 83 -6.62 -11.15 -2.19
C LEU A 83 -7.46 -11.63 -1.01
N ASN A 84 -8.14 -10.70 -0.36
CA ASN A 84 -9.12 -10.98 0.66
C ASN A 84 -10.48 -10.45 0.20
N LEU A 85 -11.37 -11.35 -0.26
CA LEU A 85 -12.69 -10.96 -0.76
C LEU A 85 -13.58 -10.29 0.29
N TYR A 86 -13.27 -10.36 1.58
CA TYR A 86 -13.99 -9.63 2.62
C TYR A 86 -13.60 -8.14 2.65
N LEU A 87 -12.32 -7.84 2.38
CA LEU A 87 -11.74 -6.49 2.48
C LEU A 87 -11.63 -5.78 1.13
N ASP A 88 -11.36 -6.51 0.06
CA ASP A 88 -10.81 -5.97 -1.18
C ASP A 88 -11.84 -5.71 -2.29
N VAL A 89 -13.12 -6.07 -2.08
CA VAL A 89 -14.20 -5.76 -3.05
C VAL A 89 -14.26 -4.26 -3.40
N PRO A 90 -14.06 -3.31 -2.46
CA PRO A 90 -13.99 -1.89 -2.77
C PRO A 90 -12.85 -1.51 -3.74
N LEU A 91 -11.78 -2.31 -3.87
CA LEU A 91 -10.67 -2.03 -4.79
C LEU A 91 -11.10 -2.03 -6.25
N VAL A 92 -12.21 -2.68 -6.60
CA VAL A 92 -12.79 -2.61 -7.97
C VAL A 92 -13.08 -1.17 -8.36
N ARG A 93 -13.56 -0.35 -7.41
CA ARG A 93 -13.78 1.09 -7.63
C ARG A 93 -12.46 1.82 -7.83
N SER A 94 -11.43 1.48 -7.07
CA SER A 94 -10.09 2.06 -7.20
C SER A 94 -9.46 1.73 -8.56
N ILE A 95 -9.63 0.50 -9.06
CA ILE A 95 -9.17 0.10 -10.40
C ILE A 95 -9.85 0.95 -11.47
N TYR A 96 -11.16 1.17 -11.37
CA TYR A 96 -11.88 2.04 -12.30
C TYR A 96 -11.35 3.47 -12.25
N HIS A 97 -11.18 4.06 -11.07
CA HIS A 97 -10.66 5.41 -10.94
C HIS A 97 -9.22 5.56 -11.45
N LEU A 98 -8.39 4.54 -11.25
CA LEU A 98 -7.05 4.47 -11.82
C LEU A 98 -7.10 4.47 -13.36
N LEU A 99 -7.98 3.65 -13.96
CA LEU A 99 -8.20 3.65 -15.41
C LEU A 99 -8.68 5.02 -15.91
N VAL A 100 -9.62 5.66 -15.20
CA VAL A 100 -10.11 7.00 -15.55
C VAL A 100 -8.98 8.03 -15.51
N GLY A 101 -8.11 7.98 -14.50
CA GLY A 101 -6.96 8.88 -14.37
C GLY A 101 -5.93 8.72 -15.50
N ASN A 102 -5.72 7.50 -15.98
CA ASN A 102 -4.70 7.20 -16.99
C ASN A 102 -5.17 7.34 -18.44
N VAL A 103 -6.40 6.90 -18.77
CA VAL A 103 -6.89 6.87 -20.17
C VAL A 103 -8.16 7.69 -20.41
N GLY A 104 -8.67 8.37 -19.38
CA GLY A 104 -9.92 9.13 -19.42
C GLY A 104 -11.18 8.28 -19.27
N GLN A 105 -12.29 8.94 -18.91
CA GLN A 105 -13.52 8.27 -18.49
C GLN A 105 -14.18 7.39 -19.58
N LEU A 106 -14.20 7.87 -20.83
CA LEU A 106 -14.81 7.13 -21.94
C LEU A 106 -14.04 5.83 -22.23
N ALA A 107 -12.71 5.92 -22.39
CA ALA A 107 -11.88 4.75 -22.66
C ALA A 107 -11.92 3.76 -21.49
N ALA A 108 -11.83 4.23 -20.24
CA ALA A 108 -11.95 3.39 -19.06
C ALA A 108 -13.28 2.64 -19.01
N THR A 109 -14.40 3.31 -19.31
CA THR A 109 -15.72 2.67 -19.35
C THR A 109 -15.81 1.63 -20.46
N CYS A 110 -15.33 1.94 -21.67
CA CYS A 110 -15.30 0.99 -22.78
C CYS A 110 -14.46 -0.25 -22.45
N LEU A 111 -13.27 -0.08 -21.88
CA LEU A 111 -12.40 -1.19 -21.46
C LEU A 111 -13.07 -2.07 -20.41
N MET A 112 -13.72 -1.47 -19.41
CA MET A 112 -14.48 -2.22 -18.39
C MET A 112 -15.64 -3.00 -19.00
N LEU A 113 -16.38 -2.40 -19.93
CA LEU A 113 -17.48 -3.08 -20.63
C LEU A 113 -16.97 -4.21 -21.54
N LEU A 114 -15.85 -4.01 -22.24
CA LEU A 114 -15.21 -5.04 -23.06
C LEU A 114 -14.73 -6.21 -22.19
N GLY A 115 -14.08 -5.92 -21.05
CA GLY A 115 -13.68 -6.94 -20.07
C GLY A 115 -14.88 -7.71 -19.53
N GLY A 116 -15.97 -7.01 -19.17
CA GLY A 116 -17.22 -7.62 -18.74
C GLY A 116 -17.87 -8.49 -19.82
N ALA A 117 -17.90 -8.03 -21.08
CA ALA A 117 -18.44 -8.78 -22.20
C ALA A 117 -17.60 -10.02 -22.51
N ALA A 118 -16.27 -9.93 -22.46
CA ALA A 118 -15.35 -11.05 -22.63
C ALA A 118 -15.55 -12.10 -21.52
N LEU A 119 -15.76 -11.67 -20.27
CA LEU A 119 -16.12 -12.54 -19.16
C LEU A 119 -17.46 -13.25 -19.42
N LEU A 120 -18.51 -12.52 -19.79
CA LEU A 120 -19.82 -13.14 -20.09
C LEU A 120 -19.74 -14.12 -21.27
N ALA A 121 -18.97 -13.80 -22.31
CA ALA A 121 -18.75 -14.68 -23.45
C ALA A 121 -18.01 -15.97 -23.03
N SER A 122 -16.99 -15.89 -22.17
CA SER A 122 -16.27 -17.06 -21.69
C SER A 122 -17.16 -17.98 -20.84
N LEU A 123 -18.00 -17.40 -19.97
CA LEU A 123 -19.00 -18.15 -19.19
C LEU A 123 -20.04 -18.82 -20.10
N TRP A 124 -20.50 -18.13 -21.14
CA TRP A 124 -21.44 -18.68 -22.10
C TRP A 124 -20.85 -19.86 -22.88
N VAL A 125 -19.60 -19.73 -23.36
CA VAL A 125 -18.88 -20.83 -24.03
C VAL A 125 -18.74 -22.02 -23.09
N MET A 126 -18.36 -21.80 -21.82
CA MET A 126 -18.21 -22.87 -20.84
C MET A 126 -19.54 -23.59 -20.57
N LEU A 127 -20.63 -22.83 -20.43
CA LEU A 127 -21.97 -23.39 -20.26
C LEU A 127 -22.38 -24.25 -21.47
N ARG A 128 -22.09 -23.80 -22.69
CA ARG A 128 -22.33 -24.56 -23.94
C ARG A 128 -21.50 -25.84 -24.02
N LEU A 129 -20.26 -25.83 -23.52
CA LEU A 129 -19.40 -27.02 -23.49
C LEU A 129 -19.91 -28.07 -22.49
N LEU A 130 -20.46 -27.65 -21.35
CA LEU A 130 -21.00 -28.53 -20.30
C LEU A 130 -22.43 -29.02 -20.58
N LEU A 131 -23.15 -28.38 -21.50
CA LEU A 131 -24.53 -28.72 -21.91
C LEU A 131 -24.65 -29.13 -23.41
N PRO A 132 -23.98 -30.19 -23.90
CA PRO A 132 -24.35 -30.81 -25.18
C PRO A 132 -25.81 -31.25 -25.24
N ALA A 133 -26.35 -31.25 -26.46
CA ALA A 133 -27.69 -31.75 -26.76
C ALA A 133 -27.87 -33.25 -26.43
N GLN A 134 -26.80 -34.02 -26.48
CA GLN A 134 -26.80 -35.46 -26.20
C GLN A 134 -25.80 -35.78 -25.08
N ALA A 135 -26.19 -36.65 -24.14
CA ALA A 135 -25.29 -37.20 -23.14
C ALA A 135 -24.45 -38.34 -23.72
N LEU A 136 -23.29 -38.58 -23.11
CA LEU A 136 -22.48 -39.77 -23.42
C LEU A 136 -23.20 -41.02 -22.91
N LEU A 137 -23.42 -41.98 -23.81
CA LEU A 137 -23.96 -43.29 -23.44
C LEU A 137 -22.90 -44.08 -22.68
N VAL A 138 -23.22 -44.54 -21.47
CA VAL A 138 -22.33 -45.36 -20.61
C VAL A 138 -21.80 -46.60 -21.34
N ARG A 139 -22.64 -47.22 -22.19
CA ARG A 139 -22.28 -48.41 -22.98
C ARG A 139 -21.42 -48.11 -24.22
N SER A 140 -21.17 -46.84 -24.54
CA SER A 140 -20.29 -46.45 -25.65
C SER A 140 -18.84 -46.35 -25.19
N ILE A 141 -17.89 -46.49 -26.11
CA ILE A 141 -16.45 -46.30 -25.85
C ILE A 141 -16.17 -44.94 -25.20
N SER A 142 -16.85 -43.88 -25.65
CA SER A 142 -16.70 -42.54 -25.07
C SER A 142 -17.26 -42.43 -23.65
N GLY A 143 -18.32 -43.17 -23.32
CA GLY A 143 -18.88 -43.22 -21.98
C GLY A 143 -18.00 -44.01 -21.00
N ALA A 144 -17.49 -45.16 -21.44
CA ALA A 144 -16.55 -45.96 -20.65
C ALA A 144 -15.26 -45.17 -20.35
N LEU A 145 -14.72 -44.45 -21.34
CA LEU A 145 -13.57 -43.57 -21.17
C LEU A 145 -13.87 -42.42 -20.19
N ALA A 146 -15.03 -41.77 -20.31
CA ALA A 146 -15.42 -40.70 -19.38
C ALA A 146 -15.51 -41.20 -17.93
N ILE A 147 -16.06 -42.40 -17.70
CA ILE A 147 -16.13 -43.02 -16.36
C ILE A 147 -14.72 -43.33 -15.84
N PHE A 148 -13.86 -43.90 -16.68
CA PHE A 148 -12.46 -44.16 -16.30
C PHE A 148 -11.76 -42.87 -15.87
N VAL A 149 -11.87 -41.81 -16.68
CA VAL A 149 -11.27 -40.50 -16.36
C VAL A 149 -11.84 -39.93 -15.05
N VAL A 150 -13.15 -40.01 -14.81
CA VAL A 150 -13.79 -39.58 -13.56
C VAL A 150 -13.19 -40.32 -12.36
N ILE A 151 -13.11 -41.65 -12.41
CA ILE A 151 -12.61 -42.47 -11.30
C ILE A 151 -11.13 -42.16 -11.04
N THR A 152 -10.32 -42.10 -12.09
CA THR A 152 -8.88 -41.79 -11.97
C THR A 152 -8.66 -40.37 -11.44
N ALA A 153 -9.35 -39.36 -11.99
CA ALA A 153 -9.24 -37.97 -11.54
C ALA A 153 -9.73 -37.81 -10.09
N ALA A 154 -10.81 -38.51 -9.71
CA ALA A 154 -11.30 -38.51 -8.32
C ALA A 154 -10.29 -39.12 -7.35
N GLY A 155 -9.64 -40.23 -7.73
CA GLY A 155 -8.59 -40.85 -6.92
C GLY A 155 -7.39 -39.93 -6.69
N PHE A 156 -6.91 -39.27 -7.74
CA PHE A 156 -5.82 -38.30 -7.64
C PHE A 156 -6.22 -37.03 -6.87
N ALA A 157 -7.42 -36.49 -7.12
CA ALA A 157 -7.95 -35.35 -6.37
C ALA A 157 -8.06 -35.65 -4.87
N LEU A 158 -8.54 -36.84 -4.51
CA LEU A 158 -8.64 -37.26 -3.11
C LEU A 158 -7.25 -37.43 -2.47
N ALA A 159 -6.28 -38.01 -3.18
CA ALA A 159 -4.92 -38.11 -2.69
C ALA A 159 -4.30 -36.73 -2.45
N GLU A 160 -4.47 -35.80 -3.40
CA GLU A 160 -3.94 -34.43 -3.30
C GLU A 160 -4.62 -33.62 -2.19
N ALA A 161 -5.95 -33.74 -2.01
CA ALA A 161 -6.67 -33.11 -0.91
C ALA A 161 -6.21 -33.60 0.48
N ASN A 162 -5.65 -34.82 0.57
CA ASN A 162 -5.04 -35.38 1.78
C ASN A 162 -3.52 -35.15 1.86
N GLY A 163 -2.98 -34.21 1.08
CA GLY A 163 -1.57 -33.83 1.10
C GLY A 163 -0.62 -34.77 0.35
N LYS A 164 -1.14 -35.78 -0.38
CA LYS A 164 -0.33 -36.72 -1.17
C LYS A 164 -0.40 -36.37 -2.66
N ARG A 165 0.51 -35.52 -3.12
CA ARG A 165 0.63 -35.19 -4.55
C ARG A 165 1.34 -36.33 -5.30
N LEU A 166 0.55 -37.19 -5.94
CA LEU A 166 1.05 -38.37 -6.67
C LEU A 166 1.54 -38.05 -8.10
N ILE A 167 1.03 -36.99 -8.71
CA ILE A 167 1.42 -36.53 -10.05
C ILE A 167 2.12 -35.17 -9.91
N ALA A 168 3.34 -35.08 -10.43
CA ALA A 168 4.07 -33.83 -10.47
C ALA A 168 3.28 -32.78 -11.29
N LYS A 169 3.31 -31.51 -10.85
CA LYS A 169 2.59 -30.40 -11.51
C LYS A 169 1.06 -30.59 -11.59
N SER A 170 0.45 -31.38 -10.70
CA SER A 170 -0.99 -31.34 -10.50
C SER A 170 -1.39 -30.40 -9.36
N THR A 171 -2.61 -29.89 -9.41
CA THR A 171 -3.24 -29.22 -8.29
C THR A 171 -4.77 -29.29 -8.32
N LEU A 172 -5.39 -28.69 -7.30
CA LEU A 172 -6.82 -28.47 -7.18
C LEU A 172 -7.13 -26.96 -7.09
N PRO A 173 -7.01 -26.18 -8.19
CA PRO A 173 -7.11 -24.73 -8.11
C PRO A 173 -8.45 -24.27 -7.54
N ALA A 174 -9.55 -24.86 -7.98
CA ALA A 174 -10.88 -24.39 -7.59
C ALA A 174 -11.18 -24.71 -6.13
N VAL A 175 -10.80 -25.91 -5.67
CA VAL A 175 -10.96 -26.30 -4.27
C VAL A 175 -10.04 -25.47 -3.36
N ASN A 176 -8.77 -25.31 -3.73
CA ASN A 176 -7.79 -24.58 -2.93
C ASN A 176 -8.14 -23.10 -2.82
N THR A 177 -8.50 -22.44 -3.91
CA THR A 177 -8.92 -21.03 -3.90
C THR A 177 -10.20 -20.84 -3.10
N THR A 178 -11.18 -21.74 -3.26
CA THR A 178 -12.44 -21.66 -2.48
C THR A 178 -12.17 -21.82 -0.98
N ARG A 179 -11.35 -22.80 -0.60
CA ARG A 179 -10.97 -23.04 0.79
C ARG A 179 -10.22 -21.86 1.37
N PHE A 180 -9.21 -21.35 0.66
CA PHE A 180 -8.41 -20.21 1.09
C PHE A 180 -9.28 -18.96 1.29
N GLN A 181 -10.15 -18.64 0.33
CA GLN A 181 -11.05 -17.49 0.46
C GLN A 181 -12.07 -17.67 1.59
N TRP A 182 -12.56 -18.89 1.81
CA TRP A 182 -13.44 -19.18 2.95
C TRP A 182 -12.73 -18.98 4.29
N GLU A 183 -11.52 -19.51 4.44
CA GLU A 183 -10.67 -19.32 5.63
C GLU A 183 -10.42 -17.82 5.86
N GLN A 184 -10.03 -17.08 4.82
CA GLN A 184 -9.85 -15.62 4.88
C GLN A 184 -11.12 -14.89 5.34
N VAL A 185 -12.30 -15.21 4.79
CA VAL A 185 -13.56 -14.58 5.20
C VAL A 185 -13.85 -14.81 6.68
N VAL A 186 -13.68 -16.05 7.16
CA VAL A 186 -13.93 -16.40 8.57
C VAL A 186 -12.94 -15.71 9.50
N GLU A 187 -11.65 -15.77 9.18
CA GLU A 187 -10.58 -15.16 9.98
C GLU A 187 -10.73 -13.64 10.03
N THR A 188 -11.00 -13.01 8.89
CA THR A 188 -11.20 -11.55 8.80
C THR A 188 -12.43 -11.11 9.56
N HIS A 189 -13.52 -11.88 9.48
CA HIS A 189 -14.71 -11.55 10.25
C HIS A 189 -14.47 -11.64 11.76
N ARG A 190 -13.72 -12.65 12.22
CA ARG A 190 -13.30 -12.75 13.63
C ARG A 190 -12.39 -11.60 14.04
N ALA A 191 -11.40 -11.27 13.21
CA ALA A 191 -10.50 -10.14 13.42
C ALA A 191 -11.28 -8.82 13.51
N ARG A 192 -12.35 -8.67 12.71
CA ARG A 192 -13.22 -7.49 12.75
C ARG A 192 -13.90 -7.34 14.09
N VAL A 193 -14.52 -8.40 14.58
CA VAL A 193 -15.18 -8.39 15.89
C VAL A 193 -14.15 -8.06 16.98
N ALA A 194 -12.99 -8.72 16.98
CA ALA A 194 -11.93 -8.49 17.95
C ALA A 194 -11.37 -7.05 17.89
N PHE A 195 -11.20 -6.47 16.70
CA PHE A 195 -10.72 -5.09 16.55
C PHE A 195 -11.75 -4.07 17.05
N SER A 196 -13.04 -4.27 16.74
CA SER A 196 -14.12 -3.44 17.29
C SER A 196 -14.18 -3.52 18.81
N GLU A 197 -14.07 -4.72 19.38
CA GLU A 197 -13.99 -4.91 20.84
C GLU A 197 -12.76 -4.23 21.44
N GLN A 198 -11.60 -4.31 20.76
CA GLN A 198 -10.36 -3.66 21.22
C GLN A 198 -10.48 -2.13 21.23
N LEU A 199 -11.10 -1.54 20.21
CA LEU A 199 -11.35 -0.09 20.16
C LEU A 199 -12.21 0.36 21.34
N GLN A 200 -13.20 -0.43 21.75
CA GLN A 200 -14.07 -0.14 22.89
C GLN A 200 -13.43 -0.43 24.25
N ALA A 201 -12.71 -1.55 24.39
CA ALA A 201 -12.19 -2.02 25.66
C ALA A 201 -10.90 -1.31 26.09
N SER A 202 -10.15 -0.74 25.16
CA SER A 202 -8.87 -0.07 25.45
C SER A 202 -8.74 1.21 24.65
N PRO A 203 -9.64 2.20 24.82
CA PRO A 203 -9.57 3.44 24.08
C PRO A 203 -8.25 4.14 24.39
N LEU A 204 -7.53 4.58 23.36
CA LEU A 204 -6.42 5.50 23.56
C LEU A 204 -7.05 6.87 23.77
N ALA A 205 -6.97 7.40 24.99
CA ALA A 205 -7.45 8.73 25.31
C ALA A 205 -6.48 9.80 24.78
N PRO A 206 -6.98 11.01 24.46
CA PRO A 206 -6.11 12.14 24.17
C PRO A 206 -5.18 12.41 25.35
N LYS A 207 -3.88 12.57 25.09
CA LYS A 207 -2.89 12.90 26.11
C LYS A 207 -2.07 14.12 25.69
N PRO A 208 -2.12 15.23 26.45
CA PRO A 208 -1.23 16.36 26.23
C PRO A 208 0.24 15.95 26.31
N LEU A 209 1.07 16.64 25.52
CA LEU A 209 2.50 16.41 25.33
C LEU A 209 3.28 17.65 25.81
N PRO A 210 3.30 17.96 27.13
CA PRO A 210 3.94 19.17 27.66
C PRO A 210 5.43 19.31 27.29
N GLY A 211 6.15 18.20 27.01
CA GLY A 211 7.52 18.25 26.51
C GLY A 211 7.67 18.87 25.11
N LEU A 212 6.57 18.97 24.36
CA LEU A 212 6.47 19.60 23.04
C LEU A 212 5.64 20.88 23.06
N LEU A 213 5.21 21.37 24.23
CA LEU A 213 4.48 22.62 24.35
C LEU A 213 5.30 23.78 23.75
N GLY A 214 4.64 24.62 22.95
CA GLY A 214 5.29 25.77 22.32
C GLY A 214 6.14 25.42 21.09
N ARG A 215 6.17 24.15 20.66
CA ARG A 215 7.00 23.68 19.54
C ARG A 215 6.16 23.29 18.33
N ASN A 216 6.73 23.53 17.15
CA ASN A 216 6.23 22.96 15.89
C ASN A 216 6.59 21.48 15.82
N VAL A 217 5.63 20.65 15.44
CA VAL A 217 5.86 19.22 15.16
C VAL A 217 5.37 18.92 13.75
N LEU A 218 6.31 18.63 12.87
CA LEU A 218 6.07 18.44 11.44
C LEU A 218 6.24 16.95 11.14
N LEU A 219 5.14 16.22 10.98
CA LEU A 219 5.13 14.80 10.61
C LEU A 219 5.00 14.70 9.08
N THR A 220 6.11 14.43 8.40
CA THR A 220 6.21 14.49 6.93
C THR A 220 6.43 13.10 6.36
N PHE A 221 5.44 12.60 5.61
CA PHE A 221 5.53 11.34 4.89
C PHE A 221 6.15 11.55 3.51
N ILE A 222 7.19 10.78 3.18
CA ILE A 222 7.73 10.65 1.82
C ILE A 222 7.10 9.40 1.20
N GLU A 223 6.33 9.61 0.14
CA GLU A 223 5.65 8.53 -0.59
C GLU A 223 6.63 7.47 -1.10
N SER A 224 6.30 6.20 -0.83
CA SER A 224 7.06 5.03 -1.27
C SER A 224 8.52 4.97 -0.78
N TYR A 225 8.91 5.73 0.25
CA TYR A 225 10.26 5.69 0.84
C TYR A 225 10.46 4.52 1.80
N GLY A 226 10.60 3.31 1.25
CA GLY A 226 10.93 2.10 2.00
C GLY A 226 12.43 1.90 2.22
N VAL A 227 12.79 1.01 3.16
CA VAL A 227 14.21 0.72 3.49
C VAL A 227 14.98 0.18 2.28
N SER A 228 14.30 -0.39 1.28
CA SER A 228 14.96 -0.85 0.05
C SER A 228 15.67 0.28 -0.69
N ALA A 229 15.18 1.52 -0.60
CA ALA A 229 15.84 2.68 -1.20
C ALA A 229 17.27 2.92 -0.69
N ILE A 230 17.58 2.45 0.52
CA ILE A 230 18.88 2.67 1.18
C ILE A 230 19.66 1.36 1.47
N ASN A 231 19.00 0.20 1.40
CA ASN A 231 19.61 -1.10 1.66
C ASN A 231 19.84 -1.94 0.39
N ASP A 232 18.98 -1.80 -0.63
CA ASP A 232 19.19 -2.51 -1.90
C ASP A 232 20.32 -1.84 -2.68
N ALA A 233 21.32 -2.62 -3.11
CA ALA A 233 22.47 -2.12 -3.88
C ALA A 233 22.06 -1.39 -5.17
N ARG A 234 20.90 -1.74 -5.75
CA ARG A 234 20.38 -1.03 -6.92
C ARG A 234 20.05 0.43 -6.62
N TYR A 235 19.40 0.69 -5.49
CA TYR A 235 18.83 2.00 -5.16
C TYR A 235 19.76 2.83 -4.28
N SER A 236 20.46 2.18 -3.36
CA SER A 236 21.29 2.84 -2.34
C SER A 236 22.41 3.67 -2.93
N SER A 237 22.98 3.27 -4.07
CA SER A 237 24.02 4.05 -4.77
C SER A 237 23.55 5.43 -5.24
N VAL A 238 22.24 5.61 -5.42
CA VAL A 238 21.62 6.89 -5.79
C VAL A 238 21.27 7.70 -4.55
N VAL A 239 20.66 7.07 -3.53
CA VAL A 239 20.06 7.78 -2.39
C VAL A 239 21.06 8.07 -1.25
N LEU A 240 22.03 7.18 -1.00
CA LEU A 240 22.98 7.35 0.10
C LEU A 240 23.81 8.64 0.00
N PRO A 241 24.35 9.03 -1.17
CA PRO A 241 25.07 10.31 -1.32
C PRO A 241 24.22 11.51 -0.94
N THR A 242 22.91 11.47 -1.23
CA THR A 242 21.97 12.53 -0.83
C THR A 242 21.79 12.57 0.68
N LEU A 243 21.63 11.43 1.36
CA LEU A 243 21.52 11.40 2.83
C LEU A 243 22.80 11.92 3.51
N GLU A 244 23.98 11.56 3.01
CA GLU A 244 25.27 12.08 3.49
C GLU A 244 25.36 13.61 3.30
N GLY A 245 24.96 14.11 2.13
CA GLY A 245 24.93 15.54 1.83
C GLY A 245 23.96 16.33 2.73
N ILE A 246 22.78 15.76 3.01
CA ILE A 246 21.81 16.34 3.95
C ILE A 246 22.43 16.42 5.35
N GLN A 247 23.01 15.33 5.85
CA GLN A 247 23.65 15.30 7.17
C GLN A 247 24.72 16.39 7.32
N GLN A 248 25.58 16.56 6.31
CA GLN A 248 26.61 17.59 6.32
C GLN A 248 26.00 19.00 6.41
N ARG A 249 24.97 19.28 5.61
CA ARG A 249 24.32 20.59 5.55
C ARG A 249 23.54 20.93 6.82
N LEU A 250 22.85 19.95 7.41
CA LEU A 250 22.21 20.10 8.72
C LEU A 250 23.25 20.47 9.78
N GLY A 251 24.38 19.75 9.83
CA GLY A 251 25.46 20.02 10.78
C GLY A 251 26.08 21.42 10.62
N GLN A 252 26.23 21.92 9.39
CA GLN A 252 26.69 23.29 9.13
C GLN A 252 25.76 24.38 9.67
N ARG A 253 24.48 24.04 9.92
CA ARG A 253 23.47 24.93 10.49
C ARG A 253 23.21 24.70 11.98
N GLY A 254 23.99 23.84 12.63
CA GLY A 254 23.76 23.46 14.03
C GLY A 254 22.50 22.62 14.22
N LEU A 255 21.97 22.01 13.16
CA LEU A 255 20.83 21.12 13.23
C LEU A 255 21.31 19.68 13.47
N HIS A 256 20.55 18.95 14.27
CA HIS A 256 20.84 17.57 14.66
C HIS A 256 19.81 16.63 14.07
N ALA A 257 20.24 15.43 13.67
CA ALA A 257 19.38 14.38 13.15
C ALA A 257 19.68 13.06 13.83
N VAL A 258 18.63 12.27 14.08
CA VAL A 258 18.73 10.86 14.46
C VAL A 258 17.83 10.02 13.56
N SER A 259 18.30 8.84 13.17
CA SER A 259 17.61 7.97 12.22
C SER A 259 17.36 6.58 12.78
N GLY A 260 16.20 6.02 12.45
CA GLY A 260 15.77 4.67 12.80
C GLY A 260 14.88 4.06 11.73
N LEU A 261 14.29 2.91 12.03
CA LEU A 261 13.34 2.21 11.16
C LEU A 261 12.03 1.98 11.89
N LEU A 262 10.91 2.06 11.16
CA LEU A 262 9.59 1.60 11.59
C LEU A 262 9.05 0.59 10.58
N GLU A 263 8.27 -0.38 11.03
CA GLU A 263 7.55 -1.32 10.15
C GLU A 263 6.25 -0.67 9.66
N SER A 264 6.08 -0.56 8.34
CA SER A 264 4.86 -0.07 7.71
C SER A 264 3.76 -1.14 7.67
N PRO A 265 2.48 -0.77 7.86
CA PRO A 265 1.35 -1.71 7.77
C PRO A 265 1.00 -2.11 6.33
N ILE A 266 1.60 -1.46 5.34
CA ILE A 266 1.21 -1.58 3.92
C ILE A 266 2.45 -1.55 3.01
N ARG A 267 2.23 -1.88 1.74
CA ARG A 267 3.24 -1.88 0.66
C ARG A 267 2.57 -1.51 -0.66
N GLY A 268 3.27 -0.77 -1.50
CA GLY A 268 2.91 -0.47 -2.89
C GLY A 268 1.77 0.52 -3.09
N GLY A 269 1.13 0.98 -2.01
CA GLY A 269 0.09 2.00 -2.05
C GLY A 269 -0.82 1.90 -0.83
N GLN A 270 -1.88 2.71 -0.84
CA GLN A 270 -2.81 2.88 0.29
C GLN A 270 -2.20 3.66 1.47
N SER A 271 -1.36 4.64 1.19
CA SER A 271 -0.57 5.45 2.14
C SER A 271 -1.38 6.02 3.31
N TRP A 272 -2.68 6.31 3.11
CA TRP A 272 -3.57 6.76 4.18
C TRP A 272 -3.69 5.75 5.35
N LEU A 273 -3.43 4.46 5.12
CA LEU A 273 -3.40 3.43 6.16
C LEU A 273 -2.13 3.51 7.03
N ALA A 274 -0.98 3.84 6.43
CA ALA A 274 0.25 4.16 7.15
C ALA A 274 0.08 5.45 7.97
N HIS A 275 -0.51 6.49 7.37
CA HIS A 275 -0.86 7.73 8.07
C HIS A 275 -1.78 7.44 9.28
N ALA A 276 -2.86 6.68 9.06
CA ALA A 276 -3.77 6.29 10.12
C ALA A 276 -3.07 5.50 11.23
N THR A 277 -2.13 4.63 10.87
CA THR A 277 -1.36 3.84 11.82
C THR A 277 -0.49 4.71 12.72
N ALA A 278 0.28 5.62 12.13
CA ALA A 278 1.13 6.56 12.86
C ALA A 278 0.29 7.50 13.76
N LEU A 279 -0.80 8.07 13.23
CA LEU A 279 -1.64 9.03 13.92
C LEU A 279 -2.47 8.41 15.05
N SER A 280 -3.01 7.21 14.84
CA SER A 280 -3.93 6.61 15.82
C SER A 280 -3.21 5.83 16.91
N GLY A 281 -1.97 5.38 16.65
CA GLY A 281 -1.31 4.37 17.47
C GLY A 281 -1.94 2.98 17.35
N ARG A 282 -2.76 2.72 16.33
CA ARG A 282 -3.30 1.38 16.03
C ARG A 282 -2.64 0.82 14.80
N TRP A 283 -2.55 -0.50 14.69
CA TRP A 283 -2.11 -1.12 13.45
C TRP A 283 -3.28 -1.14 12.46
N ILE A 284 -3.26 -0.23 11.49
CA ILE A 284 -4.31 -0.05 10.48
C ILE A 284 -3.72 -0.47 9.13
N ASP A 285 -3.95 -1.72 8.75
CA ASP A 285 -3.40 -2.34 7.52
C ASP A 285 -4.45 -2.59 6.43
N ASN A 286 -5.69 -2.16 6.65
CA ASN A 286 -6.75 -2.24 5.66
C ASN A 286 -7.85 -1.20 5.86
N GLN A 287 -8.64 -1.02 4.80
CA GLN A 287 -9.73 -0.04 4.74
C GLN A 287 -10.83 -0.26 5.79
N LEU A 288 -11.09 -1.50 6.22
CA LEU A 288 -12.12 -1.80 7.21
C LEU A 288 -11.69 -1.33 8.60
N TRP A 289 -10.44 -1.59 9.01
CA TRP A 289 -9.88 -1.07 10.27
C TRP A 289 -9.88 0.46 10.28
N TYR A 290 -9.53 1.06 9.15
CA TYR A 290 -9.54 2.51 9.02
C TYR A 290 -10.94 3.10 9.27
N ARG A 291 -11.99 2.56 8.62
CA ARG A 291 -13.36 3.01 8.83
C ARG A 291 -13.85 2.78 10.26
N LEU A 292 -13.61 1.58 10.81
CA LEU A 292 -14.02 1.28 12.19
C LEU A 292 -13.34 2.19 13.21
N MET A 293 -12.08 2.57 12.96
CA MET A 293 -11.37 3.53 13.80
C MET A 293 -11.98 4.94 13.70
N LEU A 294 -12.27 5.43 12.48
CA LEU A 294 -12.91 6.74 12.28
C LEU A 294 -14.35 6.82 12.79
N GLU A 295 -15.08 5.70 12.78
CA GLU A 295 -16.45 5.60 13.31
C GLU A 295 -16.49 5.43 14.83
N SER A 296 -15.34 5.29 15.49
CA SER A 296 -15.22 5.12 16.94
C SER A 296 -14.76 6.41 17.64
N ASP A 297 -14.87 6.44 18.98
CA ASP A 297 -14.34 7.54 19.81
C ASP A 297 -12.81 7.48 20.00
N HIS A 298 -12.10 6.78 19.10
CA HIS A 298 -10.65 6.57 19.21
C HIS A 298 -9.90 7.86 18.88
N SER A 299 -9.20 8.42 19.86
CA SER A 299 -8.40 9.64 19.64
C SER A 299 -7.14 9.37 18.83
N THR A 300 -6.50 10.43 18.33
CA THR A 300 -5.29 10.39 17.52
C THR A 300 -4.27 11.44 17.99
N LEU A 301 -3.10 11.51 17.33
CA LEU A 301 -2.12 12.58 17.53
C LEU A 301 -2.74 13.97 17.32
N ILE A 302 -3.77 14.10 16.49
CA ILE A 302 -4.49 15.37 16.30
C ILE A 302 -5.08 15.82 17.64
N ASN A 303 -5.74 14.93 18.38
CA ASN A 303 -6.30 15.25 19.68
C ASN A 303 -5.20 15.48 20.74
N ASP A 304 -4.12 14.70 20.70
CA ASP A 304 -2.99 14.87 21.62
C ASP A 304 -2.38 16.28 21.48
N PHE A 305 -2.09 16.72 20.25
CA PHE A 305 -1.51 18.04 19.98
C PHE A 305 -2.50 19.19 20.15
N SER A 306 -3.76 19.01 19.77
CA SER A 306 -4.81 19.99 20.09
C SER A 306 -4.92 20.23 21.60
N SER A 307 -4.91 19.16 22.41
CA SER A 307 -4.92 19.25 23.88
C SER A 307 -3.62 19.80 24.49
N THR A 308 -2.53 19.76 23.74
CA THR A 308 -1.24 20.35 24.12
C THR A 308 -1.22 21.86 23.84
N GLY A 309 -2.06 22.34 22.93
CA GLY A 309 -2.18 23.77 22.58
C GLY A 309 -1.67 24.12 21.18
N GLN A 310 -1.30 23.13 20.37
CA GLN A 310 -0.94 23.34 18.96
C GLN A 310 -2.19 23.45 18.09
N ARG A 311 -2.12 24.30 17.06
CA ARG A 311 -3.02 24.20 15.91
C ARG A 311 -2.70 22.93 15.13
N THR A 312 -3.70 22.26 14.58
CA THR A 312 -3.54 21.02 13.84
C THR A 312 -3.80 21.22 12.35
N LEU A 313 -2.85 20.80 11.51
CA LEU A 313 -2.86 21.04 10.07
C LEU A 313 -2.64 19.73 9.30
N SER A 314 -3.36 19.54 8.21
CA SER A 314 -3.13 18.47 7.24
C SER A 314 -2.84 19.06 5.85
N VAL A 315 -1.68 18.73 5.25
CA VAL A 315 -1.29 19.14 3.89
C VAL A 315 -1.29 17.91 2.98
N MET A 316 -2.23 17.88 2.05
CA MET A 316 -2.60 16.69 1.28
C MET A 316 -2.71 17.02 -0.23
N PRO A 317 -1.60 17.25 -0.93
CA PRO A 317 -1.59 17.73 -2.32
C PRO A 317 -2.26 16.77 -3.31
N ALA A 318 -2.35 15.47 -2.99
CA ALA A 318 -2.92 14.45 -3.86
C ALA A 318 -4.44 14.22 -3.67
N ILE A 319 -5.08 14.87 -2.70
CA ILE A 319 -6.52 14.71 -2.45
C ILE A 319 -7.32 15.64 -3.38
N THR A 320 -7.84 15.09 -4.47
CA THR A 320 -8.58 15.82 -5.52
C THR A 320 -10.10 15.65 -5.44
N LEU A 321 -10.58 14.67 -4.65
CA LEU A 321 -12.00 14.40 -4.43
C LEU A 321 -12.42 14.83 -3.02
N ALA A 322 -13.73 14.81 -2.75
CA ALA A 322 -14.25 15.00 -1.40
C ALA A 322 -13.66 13.94 -0.45
N TRP A 323 -13.15 14.37 0.69
CA TRP A 323 -12.46 13.53 1.67
C TRP A 323 -13.12 13.64 3.05
N PRO A 324 -14.30 13.03 3.25
CA PRO A 324 -15.01 13.06 4.53
C PRO A 324 -14.19 12.43 5.66
N GLU A 325 -13.32 11.47 5.34
CA GLU A 325 -12.42 10.85 6.32
C GLU A 325 -11.40 11.85 6.90
N GLY A 326 -10.97 12.85 6.12
CA GLY A 326 -10.13 13.94 6.62
C GLY A 326 -10.84 14.78 7.68
N LEU A 327 -12.14 15.05 7.49
CA LEU A 327 -12.96 15.77 8.46
C LEU A 327 -13.15 14.97 9.76
N ALA A 328 -13.25 13.63 9.65
CA ALA A 328 -13.39 12.75 10.81
C ALA A 328 -12.16 12.77 11.74
N TYR A 329 -10.97 13.10 11.24
CA TYR A 329 -9.79 13.30 12.09
C TYR A 329 -9.85 14.54 12.98
N GLY A 330 -10.66 15.54 12.63
CA GLY A 330 -10.82 16.76 13.41
C GLY A 330 -9.61 17.70 13.37
N PHE A 331 -8.89 17.77 12.25
CA PHE A 331 -7.88 18.81 12.02
C PHE A 331 -8.54 20.21 12.03
N ASP A 332 -7.84 21.21 12.57
CA ASP A 332 -8.28 22.61 12.52
C ASP A 332 -8.27 23.14 11.08
N GLU A 333 -7.31 22.70 10.27
CA GLU A 333 -7.15 23.09 8.88
C GLU A 333 -6.70 21.91 8.00
N ILE A 334 -7.31 21.81 6.82
CA ILE A 334 -6.92 20.84 5.78
C ILE A 334 -6.62 21.64 4.50
N ALA A 335 -5.39 21.56 4.02
CA ALA A 335 -4.96 22.06 2.72
C ALA A 335 -4.90 20.88 1.74
N ALA A 336 -6.01 20.58 1.07
CA ALA A 336 -6.06 19.59 0.00
C ALA A 336 -5.68 20.22 -1.35
N ALA A 337 -5.58 19.42 -2.41
CA ALA A 337 -5.12 19.86 -3.74
C ALA A 337 -5.80 21.15 -4.23
N LYS A 338 -7.12 21.25 -4.05
CA LYS A 338 -7.94 22.40 -4.48
C LYS A 338 -7.73 23.66 -3.65
N ASP A 339 -7.22 23.51 -2.43
CA ASP A 339 -7.04 24.60 -1.47
C ASP A 339 -5.62 25.20 -1.57
N ILE A 340 -4.73 24.54 -2.31
CA ILE A 340 -3.37 24.97 -2.58
C ILE A 340 -3.33 25.62 -3.99
N PRO A 341 -3.03 26.93 -4.10
CA PRO A 341 -3.08 27.69 -5.37
C PRO A 341 -1.84 27.43 -6.26
N TYR A 342 -1.59 26.17 -6.61
CA TYR A 342 -0.55 25.80 -7.56
C TYR A 342 -0.98 26.15 -8.99
N ALA A 343 -0.15 26.91 -9.69
CA ALA A 343 -0.39 27.41 -11.05
C ALA A 343 0.46 26.72 -12.12
N GLY A 344 1.32 25.76 -11.74
CA GLY A 344 2.02 24.90 -12.69
C GLY A 344 1.12 23.77 -13.20
N PRO A 345 1.58 23.00 -14.21
CA PRO A 345 0.84 21.83 -14.67
C PRO A 345 0.96 20.67 -13.69
N ALA A 346 -0.03 19.78 -13.72
CA ALA A 346 0.09 18.47 -13.10
C ALA A 346 1.14 17.65 -13.85
N LEU A 347 1.92 16.85 -13.13
CA LEU A 347 2.97 16.01 -13.67
C LEU A 347 2.51 14.56 -13.56
N ASN A 348 1.65 14.15 -14.49
CA ASN A 348 0.92 12.87 -14.43
C ASN A 348 0.02 12.78 -13.17
N TRP A 349 0.24 11.76 -12.31
CA TRP A 349 -0.50 11.58 -11.06
C TRP A 349 -0.12 12.61 -9.99
N VAL A 350 1.07 13.21 -10.10
CA VAL A 350 1.56 14.23 -9.18
C VAL A 350 0.87 15.55 -9.51
N THR A 351 -0.06 15.97 -8.67
CA THR A 351 -0.81 17.23 -8.84
C THR A 351 0.10 18.45 -8.77
N MET A 352 1.07 18.44 -7.85
CA MET A 352 2.07 19.48 -7.64
C MET A 352 3.33 18.89 -7.00
N PRO A 353 4.54 19.39 -7.32
CA PRO A 353 5.79 18.86 -6.77
C PRO A 353 5.95 19.06 -5.27
N ASP A 354 6.73 18.19 -4.64
CA ASP A 354 7.05 18.24 -3.21
C ASP A 354 7.75 19.55 -2.85
N GLN A 355 8.64 20.04 -3.71
CA GLN A 355 9.35 21.29 -3.47
C GLN A 355 8.41 22.49 -3.41
N PHE A 356 7.38 22.52 -4.26
CA PHE A 356 6.32 23.53 -4.17
C PHE A 356 5.48 23.34 -2.91
N THR A 357 5.07 22.10 -2.60
CA THR A 357 4.22 21.79 -1.45
C THR A 357 4.87 22.22 -0.13
N LEU A 358 6.15 21.91 0.06
CA LEU A 358 6.91 22.27 1.25
C LEU A 358 7.17 23.79 1.34
N ASP A 359 7.50 24.42 0.22
CA ASP A 359 7.70 25.88 0.16
C ASP A 359 6.41 26.65 0.46
N TYR A 360 5.30 26.24 -0.15
CA TYR A 360 3.99 26.82 0.11
C TYR A 360 3.58 26.64 1.58
N THR A 361 3.79 25.45 2.14
CA THR A 361 3.52 25.18 3.56
C THR A 361 4.29 26.14 4.46
N GLN A 362 5.60 26.27 4.22
CA GLN A 362 6.45 27.17 5.00
C GLN A 362 6.02 28.64 4.89
N ARG A 363 5.65 29.11 3.69
CA ARG A 363 5.30 30.52 3.44
C ARG A 363 3.90 30.90 3.93
N HIS A 364 2.95 29.98 3.88
CA HIS A 364 1.53 30.31 3.99
C HIS A 364 0.77 29.55 5.07
N LEU A 365 1.23 28.35 5.44
CA LEU A 365 0.49 27.49 6.36
C LEU A 365 1.16 27.39 7.74
N LEU A 366 2.44 27.73 7.85
CA LEU A 366 3.12 27.92 9.13
C LEU A 366 2.98 29.37 9.61
N GLY A 367 3.00 29.60 10.92
CA GLY A 367 2.82 30.94 11.51
C GLY A 367 3.34 31.02 12.94
N GLU A 368 2.94 32.05 13.68
CA GLU A 368 3.42 32.29 15.05
C GLU A 368 2.86 31.29 16.07
N VAL A 369 1.67 30.74 15.83
CA VAL A 369 1.06 29.72 16.68
C VAL A 369 1.70 28.37 16.36
N PRO A 370 2.30 27.67 17.36
CA PRO A 370 2.90 26.36 17.16
C PRO A 370 1.91 25.37 16.54
N VAL A 371 2.38 24.58 15.58
CA VAL A 371 1.54 23.67 14.80
C VAL A 371 1.96 22.21 14.98
N PHE A 372 1.00 21.30 15.01
CA PHE A 372 1.20 19.91 14.59
C PHE A 372 0.70 19.77 13.16
N ALA A 373 1.62 19.57 12.23
CA ALA A 373 1.29 19.43 10.82
C ALA A 373 1.59 18.01 10.35
N GLN A 374 0.62 17.36 9.71
CA GLN A 374 0.85 16.19 8.88
C GLN A 374 1.00 16.64 7.42
N LEU A 375 2.09 16.25 6.78
CA LEU A 375 2.36 16.51 5.36
C LEU A 375 2.51 15.16 4.65
N ALA A 376 1.82 14.99 3.52
CA ALA A 376 1.96 13.82 2.65
C ALA A 376 2.54 14.24 1.30
N LEU A 377 3.83 13.95 1.09
CA LEU A 377 4.52 14.22 -0.18
C LEU A 377 4.13 13.17 -1.23
N ILE A 378 4.27 13.49 -2.51
CA ILE A 378 3.72 12.66 -3.59
C ILE A 378 4.65 12.53 -4.81
N SER A 379 5.74 13.29 -4.90
CA SER A 379 6.58 13.31 -6.13
C SER A 379 7.28 12.00 -6.45
N SER A 380 7.44 11.12 -5.45
CA SER A 380 7.96 9.76 -5.58
C SER A 380 6.87 8.69 -5.75
N HIS A 381 5.63 9.08 -6.04
CA HIS A 381 4.56 8.15 -6.41
C HIS A 381 4.77 7.62 -7.85
N ALA A 382 4.25 6.43 -8.14
CA ALA A 382 4.14 5.93 -9.51
C ALA A 382 3.38 6.96 -10.40
N PRO A 383 3.80 7.22 -11.64
CA PRO A 383 4.71 6.41 -12.46
C PRO A 383 6.20 6.74 -12.35
N TRP A 384 6.63 7.51 -11.33
CA TRP A 384 8.04 7.92 -11.11
C TRP A 384 8.66 8.74 -12.26
N THR A 385 7.82 9.44 -13.03
CA THR A 385 8.23 10.33 -14.11
C THR A 385 7.27 11.53 -14.15
N PRO A 386 7.75 12.75 -14.48
CA PRO A 386 9.13 13.15 -14.80
C PRO A 386 10.06 13.19 -13.56
N ILE A 387 11.38 13.16 -13.80
CA ILE A 387 12.37 13.45 -12.74
C ILE A 387 12.67 14.95 -12.72
N LEU A 388 12.38 15.57 -11.58
CA LEU A 388 12.53 17.01 -11.38
C LEU A 388 13.94 17.38 -10.86
N PRO A 389 14.48 18.54 -11.21
CA PRO A 389 15.63 19.11 -10.51
C PRO A 389 15.17 19.69 -9.16
N VAL A 390 16.11 19.79 -8.21
CA VAL A 390 15.89 20.55 -6.98
C VAL A 390 16.40 21.98 -7.19
N PHE A 391 15.51 22.96 -7.14
CA PHE A 391 15.91 24.37 -7.25
C PHE A 391 16.57 24.85 -5.95
N GLU A 392 17.78 25.37 -6.04
CA GLU A 392 18.51 25.87 -4.86
C GLU A 392 17.93 27.20 -4.34
N ASP A 393 17.52 28.08 -5.26
CA ASP A 393 16.80 29.30 -4.93
C ASP A 393 15.29 29.05 -4.90
N TRP A 394 14.77 28.84 -3.69
CA TRP A 394 13.36 28.59 -3.46
C TRP A 394 12.47 29.80 -3.79
N SER A 395 13.03 31.02 -3.86
CA SER A 395 12.22 32.20 -4.25
C SER A 395 11.70 32.11 -5.68
N MET A 396 12.35 31.33 -6.55
CA MET A 396 11.92 31.08 -7.91
C MET A 396 10.71 30.15 -8.02
N ILE A 397 10.39 29.39 -6.96
CA ILE A 397 9.26 28.45 -6.95
C ILE A 397 7.95 29.20 -7.19
N GLY A 398 7.77 30.35 -6.54
CA GLY A 398 6.62 31.23 -6.74
C GLY A 398 5.28 30.51 -6.58
N ASP A 399 4.46 30.56 -7.63
CA ASP A 399 3.18 29.85 -7.75
C ASP A 399 3.29 28.51 -8.49
N GLY A 400 4.50 28.04 -8.77
CA GLY A 400 4.74 26.73 -9.35
C GLY A 400 4.84 26.68 -10.88
N ARG A 401 4.62 27.79 -11.60
CA ARG A 401 4.81 27.80 -13.07
C ARG A 401 6.22 27.43 -13.53
N ILE A 402 7.22 27.54 -12.66
CA ILE A 402 8.60 27.15 -12.97
C ILE A 402 8.74 25.65 -13.34
N PHE A 403 7.80 24.81 -12.91
CA PHE A 403 7.80 23.37 -13.22
C PHE A 403 7.19 23.03 -14.59
N ALA A 404 6.63 24.01 -15.33
CA ALA A 404 6.02 23.78 -16.63
C ALA A 404 6.90 23.03 -17.66
N PRO A 405 8.24 23.26 -17.73
CA PRO A 405 9.10 22.52 -18.65
C PRO A 405 9.14 20.99 -18.42
N TRP A 406 8.65 20.50 -17.28
CA TRP A 406 8.63 19.08 -16.94
C TRP A 406 7.33 18.36 -17.25
N GLU A 407 6.26 19.07 -17.67
CA GLU A 407 4.98 18.44 -18.00
C GLU A 407 5.11 17.30 -19.01
N GLU A 408 5.97 17.49 -20.01
CA GLU A 408 6.23 16.52 -21.08
C GLU A 408 7.71 16.07 -21.10
N ALA A 409 8.44 16.21 -19.99
CA ALA A 409 9.85 15.84 -19.94
C ALA A 409 10.05 14.33 -19.70
N GLY A 410 11.03 13.75 -20.40
CA GLY A 410 11.38 12.34 -20.28
C GLY A 410 10.40 11.44 -21.05
N ASP A 411 10.51 10.13 -20.80
CA ASP A 411 9.61 9.16 -21.42
C ASP A 411 8.24 9.20 -20.72
N PRO A 412 7.13 9.18 -21.50
CA PRO A 412 5.80 9.14 -20.91
C PRO A 412 5.54 7.78 -20.23
N PRO A 413 4.59 7.70 -19.28
CA PRO A 413 4.35 6.49 -18.50
C PRO A 413 4.13 5.23 -19.34
N GLU A 414 3.41 5.32 -20.45
CA GLU A 414 3.12 4.18 -21.35
C GLU A 414 4.34 3.63 -22.09
N VAL A 415 5.42 4.41 -22.22
CA VAL A 415 6.70 3.98 -22.79
C VAL A 415 7.58 3.43 -21.68
N LEU A 416 7.73 4.19 -20.58
CA LEU A 416 8.55 3.80 -19.43
C LEU A 416 8.10 2.44 -18.85
N TRP A 417 6.80 2.20 -18.78
CA TRP A 417 6.25 0.98 -18.20
C TRP A 417 6.40 -0.29 -19.06
N GLN A 418 7.01 -0.18 -20.25
CA GLN A 418 7.36 -1.33 -21.09
C GLN A 418 8.68 -1.99 -20.68
N ASP A 419 9.52 -1.29 -19.92
CA ASP A 419 10.79 -1.80 -19.40
C ASP A 419 10.88 -1.64 -17.89
N ILE A 420 10.74 -2.77 -17.18
CA ILE A 420 10.78 -2.83 -15.71
C ILE A 420 12.09 -2.28 -15.15
N GLU A 421 13.21 -2.48 -15.85
CA GLU A 421 14.52 -2.02 -15.37
C GLU A 421 14.59 -0.49 -15.40
N SER A 422 14.11 0.14 -16.47
CA SER A 422 13.99 1.60 -16.55
C SER A 422 13.06 2.19 -15.48
N ILE A 423 11.94 1.53 -15.16
CA ILE A 423 11.03 1.96 -14.08
C ILE A 423 11.74 1.96 -12.72
N ARG A 424 12.54 0.93 -12.44
CA ARG A 424 13.28 0.80 -11.18
C ARG A 424 14.32 1.91 -11.01
N ASP A 425 14.96 2.33 -12.10
CA ASP A 425 15.92 3.43 -12.06
C ASP A 425 15.21 4.78 -11.80
N HIS A 426 14.05 4.98 -12.45
CA HIS A 426 13.19 6.16 -12.20
C HIS A 426 12.66 6.22 -10.77
N TYR A 427 12.28 5.07 -10.20
CA TYR A 427 11.94 5.00 -8.77
C TYR A 427 13.09 5.54 -7.91
N ALA A 428 14.32 5.08 -8.14
CA ALA A 428 15.50 5.56 -7.40
C ALA A 428 15.69 7.07 -7.51
N TRP A 429 15.57 7.62 -8.71
CA TRP A 429 15.72 9.06 -8.96
C TRP A 429 14.59 9.91 -8.37
N SER A 430 13.35 9.41 -8.40
CA SER A 430 12.20 10.12 -7.83
C SER A 430 12.28 10.16 -6.30
N ILE A 431 12.70 9.06 -5.66
CA ILE A 431 12.96 9.02 -4.22
C ILE A 431 14.13 9.93 -3.85
N ASP A 432 15.22 9.91 -4.62
CA ASP A 432 16.33 10.84 -4.42
C ASP A 432 15.88 12.30 -4.44
N TYR A 433 15.04 12.68 -5.42
CA TYR A 433 14.44 14.01 -5.49
C TYR A 433 13.64 14.34 -4.22
N SER A 434 12.69 13.50 -3.82
CA SER A 434 11.83 13.77 -2.66
C SER A 434 12.62 13.83 -1.33
N VAL A 435 13.60 12.94 -1.15
CA VAL A 435 14.50 12.96 0.01
C VAL A 435 15.35 14.22 0.01
N LYS A 436 15.94 14.58 -1.14
CA LYS A 436 16.77 15.78 -1.29
C LYS A 436 15.98 17.05 -1.03
N VAL A 437 14.79 17.19 -1.61
CA VAL A 437 13.88 18.33 -1.38
C VAL A 437 13.53 18.45 0.10
N THR A 438 13.20 17.34 0.76
CA THR A 438 12.88 17.33 2.19
C THR A 438 14.07 17.76 3.04
N GLY A 439 15.29 17.31 2.72
CA GLY A 439 16.50 17.77 3.38
C GLY A 439 16.77 19.26 3.19
N ARG A 440 16.60 19.79 1.97
CA ARG A 440 16.72 21.23 1.69
C ARG A 440 15.66 22.05 2.41
N TRP A 441 14.46 21.50 2.61
CA TRP A 441 13.41 22.13 3.41
C TRP A 441 13.75 22.14 4.89
N ALA A 442 14.26 21.02 5.43
CA ALA A 442 14.67 20.89 6.82
C ALA A 442 15.67 21.99 7.23
N GLU A 443 16.64 22.32 6.36
CA GLU A 443 17.59 23.42 6.56
C GLU A 443 16.96 24.81 6.72
N ARG A 444 15.72 24.98 6.27
CA ARG A 444 15.00 26.27 6.22
C ARG A 444 13.91 26.36 7.29
N VAL A 445 13.23 25.24 7.57
CA VAL A 445 12.07 25.20 8.46
C VAL A 445 12.42 24.80 9.89
N VAL A 446 13.51 24.05 10.09
CA VAL A 446 13.89 23.54 11.43
C VAL A 446 14.73 24.56 12.18
N ASP A 447 14.35 24.79 13.43
CA ASP A 447 15.04 25.57 14.44
C ASP A 447 14.99 24.86 15.81
N ASP A 448 15.36 25.55 16.89
CA ASP A 448 15.34 25.00 18.26
C ASP A 448 13.93 24.67 18.77
N ASN A 449 12.89 25.23 18.14
CA ASN A 449 11.49 25.05 18.52
C ASN A 449 10.74 24.12 17.57
N THR A 450 11.45 23.38 16.70
CA THR A 450 10.85 22.52 15.69
C THR A 450 11.34 21.09 15.82
N LEU A 451 10.39 20.15 15.88
CA LEU A 451 10.61 18.72 15.73
C LEU A 451 10.09 18.27 14.36
N LEU A 452 10.99 18.04 13.42
CA LEU A 452 10.65 17.48 12.12
C LEU A 452 10.83 15.96 12.17
N ILE A 453 9.75 15.21 11.95
CA ILE A 453 9.75 13.75 11.83
C ILE A 453 9.45 13.41 10.37
N VAL A 454 10.48 13.00 9.63
CA VAL A 454 10.36 12.54 8.24
C VAL A 454 10.34 11.03 8.23
N LEU A 455 9.38 10.41 7.55
CA LEU A 455 9.32 8.96 7.43
C LEU A 455 8.77 8.52 6.08
N GLY A 456 9.15 7.33 5.64
CA GLY A 456 8.40 6.66 4.58
C GLY A 456 7.02 6.23 5.07
N ASP A 457 6.04 6.25 4.17
CA ASP A 457 4.75 5.61 4.40
C ASP A 457 4.83 4.09 4.19
N HIS A 458 5.50 3.63 3.14
CA HIS A 458 5.65 2.22 2.77
C HIS A 458 6.79 1.99 1.75
N GLN A 459 7.08 0.71 1.49
CA GLN A 459 7.89 0.28 0.34
C GLN A 459 7.13 0.48 -0.97
N ALA A 460 7.82 0.75 -2.07
CA ALA A 460 7.24 0.66 -3.40
C ALA A 460 6.70 -0.77 -3.71
N ALA A 461 5.96 -0.90 -4.81
CA ALA A 461 5.33 -2.17 -5.19
C ALA A 461 6.37 -3.30 -5.35
N PRO A 462 6.00 -4.58 -5.13
CA PRO A 462 6.90 -5.73 -5.30
C PRO A 462 7.61 -5.80 -6.66
N LEU A 463 6.98 -5.30 -7.72
CA LEU A 463 7.62 -5.16 -9.03
C LEU A 463 8.94 -4.36 -8.97
N ILE A 464 9.00 -3.38 -8.07
CA ILE A 464 10.16 -2.51 -7.85
C ILE A 464 11.10 -3.12 -6.82
N THR A 465 10.63 -3.45 -5.63
CA THR A 465 11.50 -3.82 -4.51
C THR A 465 11.74 -5.32 -4.36
N GLY A 466 11.07 -6.15 -5.17
CA GLY A 466 11.02 -7.59 -5.01
C GLY A 466 10.01 -8.04 -3.93
N ASP A 467 9.65 -9.32 -3.98
CA ASP A 467 8.65 -9.91 -3.08
C ASP A 467 9.12 -9.95 -1.62
N ASN A 468 10.43 -10.16 -1.41
CA ASN A 468 11.02 -10.36 -0.08
C ASN A 468 11.54 -9.07 0.56
N ALA A 469 11.21 -7.89 0.04
CA ALA A 469 11.59 -6.63 0.67
C ALA A 469 11.07 -6.58 2.12
N SER A 470 11.85 -6.03 3.06
CA SER A 470 11.37 -5.76 4.42
C SER A 470 10.24 -4.71 4.39
N ALA A 471 9.26 -4.80 5.29
CA ALA A 471 8.23 -3.77 5.45
C ALA A 471 8.74 -2.50 6.17
N ALA A 472 10.03 -2.44 6.53
CA ALA A 472 10.61 -1.29 7.19
C ALA A 472 10.68 -0.05 6.29
N VAL A 473 10.49 1.11 6.91
CA VAL A 473 10.62 2.45 6.34
C VAL A 473 11.61 3.26 7.18
N PRO A 474 12.49 4.08 6.57
CA PRO A 474 13.34 4.99 7.31
C PRO A 474 12.53 6.06 8.04
N VAL A 475 13.01 6.45 9.22
CA VAL A 475 12.50 7.57 10.00
C VAL A 475 13.69 8.46 10.39
N HIS A 476 13.61 9.74 10.05
CA HIS A 476 14.60 10.75 10.38
C HIS A 476 13.94 11.81 11.28
N VAL A 477 14.49 12.02 12.46
CA VAL A 477 14.02 13.03 13.42
C VAL A 477 15.06 14.14 13.49
N ILE A 478 14.66 15.37 13.16
CA ILE A 478 15.53 16.53 12.96
C ILE A 478 15.07 17.67 13.87
N SER A 479 16.01 18.31 14.58
CA SER A 479 15.74 19.43 15.50
C SER A 479 16.99 20.28 15.71
N GLY A 480 16.83 21.58 15.97
CA GLY A 480 17.91 22.43 16.50
C GLY A 480 18.21 22.15 17.98
N ASP A 481 17.20 21.71 18.75
CA ASP A 481 17.35 21.30 20.15
C ASP A 481 17.63 19.78 20.26
N PRO A 482 18.86 19.36 20.58
CA PRO A 482 19.21 17.93 20.68
C PRO A 482 18.48 17.21 21.81
N ARG A 483 17.89 17.92 22.79
CA ARG A 483 17.11 17.30 23.86
C ARG A 483 15.83 16.65 23.35
N LEU A 484 15.27 17.15 22.23
CA LEU A 484 14.13 16.52 21.59
C LEU A 484 14.46 15.18 20.93
N LEU A 485 15.74 14.94 20.61
CA LEU A 485 16.19 13.72 19.95
C LEU A 485 16.56 12.61 20.94
N ALA A 486 16.87 12.98 22.18
CA ALA A 486 17.30 12.03 23.21
C ALA A 486 16.33 10.85 23.45
N PRO A 487 14.99 11.04 23.47
CA PRO A 487 14.05 9.93 23.59
C PRO A 487 14.12 8.93 22.44
N PHE A 488 14.28 9.40 21.20
CA PHE A 488 14.43 8.53 20.03
C PHE A 488 15.74 7.73 20.10
N LYS A 489 16.83 8.34 20.55
CA LYS A 489 18.11 7.63 20.79
C LYS A 489 17.97 6.53 21.83
N ALA A 490 17.21 6.78 22.90
CA ALA A 490 16.92 5.76 23.91
C ALA A 490 16.13 4.55 23.35
N ARG A 491 15.49 4.71 22.19
CA ARG A 491 14.76 3.67 21.45
C ARG A 491 15.59 3.04 20.32
N GLY A 492 16.87 3.36 20.24
CA GLY A 492 17.80 2.77 19.27
C GLY A 492 17.98 3.55 17.97
N PHE A 493 17.41 4.76 17.86
CA PHE A 493 17.77 5.66 16.75
C PHE A 493 19.23 6.10 16.90
N ILE A 494 19.95 6.18 15.80
CA ILE A 494 21.38 6.52 15.77
C ILE A 494 21.59 7.92 15.19
N ASP A 495 22.70 8.57 15.54
CA ASP A 495 23.02 9.90 15.04
C ASP A 495 23.22 9.90 13.52
N GLY A 496 22.71 10.93 12.85
CA GLY A 496 22.84 11.11 11.41
C GLY A 496 21.59 10.76 10.60
N MET A 497 21.72 10.82 9.27
CA MET A 497 20.63 10.58 8.31
C MET A 497 20.54 9.12 7.83
N LEU A 498 21.44 8.24 8.29
CA LEU A 498 21.43 6.82 7.90
C LEU A 498 21.05 5.97 9.12
N PRO A 499 19.90 5.27 9.12
CA PRO A 499 19.54 4.36 10.20
C PRO A 499 20.42 3.09 10.19
N SER A 500 20.41 2.34 11.30
CA SER A 500 21.02 1.00 11.32
C SER A 500 20.25 0.05 10.39
N LEU A 501 20.99 -0.67 9.54
CA LEU A 501 20.44 -1.63 8.56
C LEU A 501 20.68 -3.10 8.96
N GLU A 502 21.15 -3.37 10.18
CA GLU A 502 21.51 -4.74 10.60
C GLU A 502 20.31 -5.69 10.72
N SER A 503 19.13 -5.18 11.08
CA SER A 503 17.93 -6.02 11.23
C SER A 503 16.63 -5.27 10.89
N PRO A 504 16.39 -4.93 9.60
CA PRO A 504 15.22 -4.17 9.20
C PRO A 504 13.89 -4.90 9.50
N GLU A 505 13.88 -6.23 9.47
CA GLU A 505 12.70 -7.05 9.81
C GLU A 505 12.29 -6.94 11.29
N GLY A 506 13.21 -6.53 12.17
CA GLY A 506 12.96 -6.32 13.59
C GLY A 506 12.50 -4.91 13.94
N ALA A 507 12.22 -4.06 12.94
CA ALA A 507 11.79 -2.69 13.18
C ALA A 507 10.49 -2.65 14.01
N ALA A 508 10.40 -1.67 14.92
CA ALA A 508 9.17 -1.49 15.69
C ALA A 508 8.02 -1.09 14.77
N LYS A 509 6.80 -1.55 15.09
CA LYS A 509 5.59 -1.18 14.34
C LYS A 509 5.42 0.33 14.27
N MET A 510 5.03 0.87 13.12
CA MET A 510 4.73 2.29 12.94
C MET A 510 3.69 2.83 13.94
N SER A 511 2.77 1.97 14.40
CA SER A 511 1.80 2.32 15.46
C SER A 511 2.46 2.71 16.79
N GLN A 512 3.73 2.35 17.01
CA GLN A 512 4.47 2.72 18.21
C GLN A 512 4.83 4.21 18.25
N LEU A 513 4.88 4.92 17.12
CA LEU A 513 5.29 6.33 17.07
C LEU A 513 4.47 7.20 18.02
N ARG A 514 3.12 7.12 17.96
CA ARG A 514 2.25 7.85 18.89
C ARG A 514 2.51 7.46 20.34
N HIS A 515 2.64 6.17 20.63
CA HIS A 515 2.87 5.70 22.00
C HIS A 515 4.19 6.24 22.55
N TRP A 516 5.25 6.28 21.72
CA TRP A 516 6.53 6.86 22.10
C TRP A 516 6.41 8.34 22.40
N LEU A 517 5.72 9.09 21.54
CA LEU A 517 5.48 10.52 21.79
C LEU A 517 4.73 10.74 23.12
N GLN A 518 3.68 9.97 23.38
CA GLN A 518 2.91 10.05 24.63
C GLN A 518 3.69 9.63 25.88
N GLN A 519 4.59 8.65 25.75
CA GLN A 519 5.44 8.19 26.85
C GLN A 519 6.52 9.22 27.18
N ASP A 520 7.19 9.73 26.15
CA ASP A 520 8.43 10.49 26.30
C ASP A 520 8.18 11.99 26.46
N PHE A 521 7.12 12.53 25.86
CA PHE A 521 6.77 13.95 25.93
C PHE A 521 5.50 14.23 26.73
N GLY A 522 4.79 13.19 27.18
CA GLY A 522 3.55 13.31 27.96
C GLY A 522 3.74 13.62 29.45
N THR A 523 4.98 13.71 29.93
CA THR A 523 5.30 14.10 31.32
C THR A 523 6.15 15.36 31.28
N PRO A 524 5.91 16.36 32.15
CA PRO A 524 6.78 17.53 32.22
C PRO A 524 8.22 17.08 32.48
N ALA A 525 9.18 17.62 31.72
CA ALA A 525 10.58 17.42 32.04
C ALA A 525 10.79 17.93 33.48
N LEU A 526 11.18 17.05 34.40
CA LEU A 526 11.54 17.45 35.76
C LEU A 526 12.61 18.52 35.64
N THR A 527 12.24 19.78 35.87
CA THR A 527 13.19 20.87 35.98
C THR A 527 14.15 20.47 37.09
N SER A 528 15.39 20.15 36.73
CA SER A 528 16.46 19.90 37.69
C SER A 528 16.63 21.17 38.52
N SER A 529 16.04 21.19 39.71
CA SER A 529 16.27 22.23 40.70
C SER A 529 17.70 22.10 41.18
N TRP A 530 18.62 22.78 40.50
CA TRP A 530 19.90 23.13 41.11
C TRP A 530 19.58 24.10 42.23
N SER A 531 19.45 23.57 43.45
CA SER A 531 19.45 24.36 44.67
C SER A 531 20.82 25.02 44.78
N THR A 532 20.94 26.26 44.33
CA THR A 532 22.00 27.15 44.77
C THR A 532 21.79 27.42 46.26
N THR A 533 22.42 26.61 47.11
CA THR A 533 22.67 27.00 48.50
C THR A 533 23.65 28.17 48.46
N GLY A 534 23.08 29.37 48.53
CA GLY A 534 23.82 30.60 48.75
C GLY A 534 24.56 30.52 50.08
N ALA A 535 25.88 30.56 50.00
CA ALA A 535 26.73 31.00 51.10
C ALA A 535 26.81 32.53 51.05
N THR A 536 26.52 33.17 52.17
CA THR A 536 26.81 34.58 52.44
C THR A 536 26.90 34.78 53.96
N PRO A 537 27.67 35.75 54.44
CA PRO A 537 29.10 36.00 54.24
C PRO A 537 29.94 35.64 55.48
#